data_AF-A0A931B5U4-F1
#
_entry.id   AF-A0A931B5U4-F1
#
_cell.length_a   1.000
_cell.length_b   1.000
_cell.length_c   1.000
_cell.angle_alpha   90.00
_cell.angle_beta   90.00
_cell.angle_gamma   90.00
#
_symmetry.space_group_name_H-M   'P 1'
#
loop_
_entity.id
_entity.type
_entity.pdbx_description
1 polymer ?
#
loop_
_entity_poly.entity_id
_entity_poly.type
_entity_poly.pdbx_seq_one_letter_code
_entity_poly.pdbx_strand_id
1 'polypeptide(L)'
;MMYDLLLTGPLDAESLRTALERTFAVPVDQVDVSAADDPDRRWEAAVSCGYEPVLGDVSWHLEVITDEDVVIGQPTETEVARAVADALGRSVLFPAEPFPPSAYWLAAPGGPTVRARLYDEDPDEDSGEEGTRYLIDAVAAPVPDLPDVRVEAQPEVIREHRMLTPVADAFTGESPSPSVQQAGLLLAAWESFTVRMASGWPPDGWYPADYFAEDLETRDRLGRALMDLAPETSERLSSAIDRIDETYREGTAQDNGAALAEALSLPRVELALRGWWWQRSPQPLPWPEQLR
;
A
#
# COMPACT_ATOMS: atom_id res chain seq x y z
N MET A 1 20.53 0.24 -10.43
CA MET A 1 19.15 0.22 -9.88
C MET A 1 18.17 -0.14 -11.00
N MET A 2 17.02 -0.71 -10.68
CA MET A 2 15.98 -1.10 -11.64
C MET A 2 14.67 -0.38 -11.30
N TYR A 3 13.93 0.06 -12.31
CA TYR A 3 12.62 0.67 -12.20
C TYR A 3 11.67 -0.04 -13.15
N ASP A 4 10.48 -0.39 -12.66
CA ASP A 4 9.44 -1.09 -13.42
C ASP A 4 8.26 -0.14 -13.62
N LEU A 5 7.99 0.22 -14.87
CA LEU A 5 6.98 1.22 -15.22
C LEU A 5 5.99 0.67 -16.25
N LEU A 6 4.71 1.01 -16.09
CA LEU A 6 3.63 0.60 -16.98
C LEU A 6 2.94 1.85 -17.58
N LEU A 7 2.87 1.94 -18.90
CA LEU A 7 2.37 3.12 -19.63
C LEU A 7 0.96 2.89 -20.20
N THR A 8 0.03 3.82 -19.95
CA THR A 8 -1.40 3.74 -20.37
C THR A 8 -1.71 4.31 -21.77
N GLY A 9 -0.76 4.24 -22.71
CA GLY A 9 -1.00 4.79 -24.05
C GLY A 9 0.18 4.65 -25.01
N PRO A 10 0.18 5.40 -26.12
CA PRO A 10 1.25 5.31 -27.12
C PRO A 10 2.60 5.73 -26.54
N LEU A 11 3.64 5.01 -26.95
CA LEU A 11 5.03 5.30 -26.60
C LEU A 11 5.67 6.19 -27.67
N ASP A 12 6.30 7.28 -27.22
CA ASP A 12 7.25 8.06 -28.02
C ASP A 12 8.66 7.89 -27.45
N ALA A 13 9.47 7.07 -28.13
CA ALA A 13 10.80 6.70 -27.66
C ALA A 13 11.77 7.90 -27.58
N GLU A 14 11.60 8.92 -28.41
CA GLU A 14 12.46 10.12 -28.36
C GLU A 14 12.13 10.96 -27.13
N SER A 15 10.84 11.21 -26.89
CA SER A 15 10.37 11.90 -25.68
C SER A 15 10.74 11.13 -24.41
N LEU A 16 10.61 9.79 -24.39
CA LEU A 16 11.07 8.95 -23.28
C LEU A 16 12.57 9.10 -23.04
N ARG A 17 13.39 9.05 -24.10
CA ARG A 17 14.85 9.23 -23.99
C ARG A 17 15.21 10.58 -23.36
N THR A 18 14.59 11.67 -23.82
CA THR A 18 14.80 13.01 -23.24
C THR A 18 14.33 13.09 -21.79
N ALA A 19 13.25 12.40 -21.42
CA ALA A 19 12.78 12.34 -20.03
C ALA A 19 13.83 11.67 -19.12
N LEU A 20 14.33 10.51 -19.54
CA LEU A 20 15.33 9.75 -18.79
C LEU A 20 16.66 10.51 -18.68
N GLU A 21 17.14 11.12 -19.78
CA GLU A 21 18.32 12.00 -19.80
C GLU A 21 18.26 13.05 -18.68
N ARG A 22 17.15 13.79 -18.63
CA ARG A 22 16.95 14.87 -17.66
C ARG A 22 16.81 14.35 -16.24
N THR A 23 16.10 13.25 -16.05
CA THR A 23 15.81 12.66 -14.73
C THR A 23 17.06 12.10 -14.08
N PHE A 24 17.89 11.40 -14.86
CA PHE A 24 19.15 10.80 -14.39
C PHE A 24 20.36 11.73 -14.52
N ALA A 25 20.17 12.93 -15.09
CA ALA A 25 21.22 13.94 -15.31
C ALA A 25 22.44 13.40 -16.07
N VAL A 26 22.22 12.50 -17.03
CA VAL A 26 23.25 11.93 -17.90
C VAL A 26 23.14 12.52 -19.32
N PRO A 27 24.24 12.55 -20.10
CA PRO A 27 24.18 12.91 -21.52
C PRO A 27 23.22 12.02 -22.32
N VAL A 28 22.53 12.58 -23.32
CA VAL A 28 21.57 11.82 -24.16
C VAL A 28 22.19 10.62 -24.90
N ASP A 29 23.48 10.68 -25.21
CA ASP A 29 24.22 9.57 -25.83
C ASP A 29 24.52 8.44 -24.84
N GLN A 30 24.35 8.66 -23.53
CA GLN A 30 24.41 7.67 -22.46
C GLN A 30 23.03 7.09 -22.07
N VAL A 31 21.97 7.44 -22.80
CA VAL A 31 20.62 6.90 -22.60
C VAL A 31 20.22 6.06 -23.79
N ASP A 32 19.95 4.78 -23.55
CA ASP A 32 19.41 3.86 -24.54
C ASP A 32 17.92 3.61 -24.30
N VAL A 33 17.12 3.70 -25.37
CA VAL A 33 15.68 3.38 -25.35
C VAL A 33 15.42 2.55 -26.59
N SER A 34 15.13 1.26 -26.39
CA SER A 34 15.05 0.25 -27.45
C SER A 34 14.01 -0.81 -27.08
N ALA A 35 13.46 -1.49 -28.10
CA ALA A 35 12.56 -2.62 -27.85
C ALA A 35 13.33 -3.72 -27.09
N ALA A 36 12.62 -4.50 -26.27
CA ALA A 36 13.25 -5.51 -25.40
C ALA A 36 14.11 -6.53 -26.18
N ASP A 37 13.72 -6.84 -27.43
CA ASP A 37 14.38 -7.78 -28.34
C ASP A 37 15.33 -7.13 -29.37
N ASP A 38 15.59 -5.83 -29.26
CA ASP A 38 16.42 -5.10 -30.23
C ASP A 38 17.90 -5.55 -30.16
N PRO A 39 18.46 -6.13 -31.24
CA PRO A 39 19.86 -6.56 -31.26
C PRO A 39 20.85 -5.40 -31.21
N ASP A 40 20.44 -4.18 -31.57
CA ASP A 40 21.28 -2.98 -31.58
C ASP A 40 21.24 -2.23 -30.23
N ARG A 41 20.62 -2.83 -29.20
CA ARG A 41 20.56 -2.29 -27.83
C ARG A 41 21.95 -1.98 -27.27
N ARG A 42 22.10 -0.77 -26.73
CA ARG A 42 23.38 -0.29 -26.17
C ARG A 42 23.50 -0.67 -24.70
N TRP A 43 23.96 -1.88 -24.45
CA TRP A 43 24.16 -2.43 -23.10
C TRP A 43 25.15 -1.64 -22.23
N GLU A 44 26.03 -0.83 -22.83
CA GLU A 44 27.01 0.01 -22.12
C GLU A 44 26.47 1.40 -21.76
N ALA A 45 25.20 1.71 -22.08
CA ALA A 45 24.59 2.98 -21.73
C ALA A 45 24.42 3.10 -20.21
N ALA A 46 24.70 4.28 -19.65
CA ALA A 46 24.51 4.55 -18.22
C ALA A 46 23.05 4.36 -17.77
N VAL A 47 22.09 4.62 -18.67
CA VAL A 47 20.67 4.35 -18.49
C VAL A 47 20.17 3.56 -19.69
N SER A 48 19.62 2.37 -19.46
CA SER A 48 19.00 1.54 -20.49
C SER A 48 17.52 1.35 -20.17
N CYS A 49 16.64 1.66 -21.12
CA CYS A 49 15.22 1.38 -21.04
C CYS A 49 14.83 0.39 -22.13
N GLY A 50 14.47 -0.82 -21.73
CA GLY A 50 13.77 -1.78 -22.59
C GLY A 50 12.27 -1.47 -22.56
N TYR A 51 11.59 -1.65 -23.70
CA TYR A 51 10.13 -1.60 -23.73
C TYR A 51 9.54 -2.77 -24.52
N GLU A 52 8.40 -3.25 -24.07
CA GLU A 52 7.62 -4.30 -24.74
C GLU A 52 6.11 -3.98 -24.69
N PRO A 53 5.35 -4.34 -25.74
CA PRO A 53 3.92 -4.13 -25.75
C PRO A 53 3.23 -5.11 -24.79
N VAL A 54 2.19 -4.62 -24.10
CA VAL A 54 1.34 -5.44 -23.23
C VAL A 54 -0.14 -5.22 -23.57
N LEU A 55 -1.02 -6.05 -23.00
CA LEU A 55 -2.45 -6.02 -23.30
C LEU A 55 -3.25 -5.34 -22.18
N GLY A 56 -4.47 -4.88 -22.49
CA GLY A 56 -5.41 -4.32 -21.51
C GLY A 56 -5.39 -2.78 -21.46
N ASP A 57 -5.50 -2.23 -20.25
CA ASP A 57 -5.51 -0.78 -20.00
C ASP A 57 -4.09 -0.17 -20.05
N VAL A 58 -3.07 -1.02 -19.89
CA VAL A 58 -1.66 -0.68 -20.11
C VAL A 58 -1.30 -1.06 -21.53
N SER A 59 -0.52 -0.20 -22.20
CA SER A 59 -0.04 -0.42 -23.56
C SER A 59 1.42 -0.87 -23.64
N TRP A 60 2.26 -0.45 -22.68
CA TRP A 60 3.69 -0.80 -22.65
C TRP A 60 4.17 -1.09 -21.24
N HIS A 61 5.02 -2.11 -21.13
CA HIS A 61 5.89 -2.34 -19.97
C HIS A 61 7.28 -1.80 -20.29
N LEU A 62 7.84 -1.01 -19.36
CA LEU A 62 9.13 -0.36 -19.48
C LEU A 62 10.03 -0.80 -18.33
N GLU A 63 11.18 -1.40 -18.67
CA GLU A 63 12.20 -1.79 -17.71
C GLU A 63 13.37 -0.80 -17.83
N VAL A 64 13.55 0.05 -16.82
CA VAL A 64 14.66 1.01 -16.77
C VAL A 64 15.75 0.48 -15.83
N ILE A 65 16.94 0.29 -16.36
CA ILE A 65 18.12 -0.17 -15.64
C ILE A 65 19.18 0.93 -15.67
N THR A 66 19.78 1.21 -14.51
CA THR A 66 20.86 2.19 -14.37
C THR A 66 22.16 1.57 -13.89
N ASP A 67 23.26 2.06 -14.45
CA ASP A 67 24.61 1.81 -13.94
C ASP A 67 24.85 2.69 -12.71
N GLU A 68 24.97 2.04 -11.54
CA GLU A 68 25.13 2.71 -10.25
C GLU A 68 26.49 3.38 -10.07
N ASP A 69 27.51 2.96 -10.82
CA ASP A 69 28.85 3.56 -10.78
C ASP A 69 28.90 4.86 -11.59
N VAL A 70 28.01 5.01 -12.57
CA VAL A 70 27.95 6.19 -13.45
C VAL A 70 26.90 7.21 -12.98
N VAL A 71 25.73 6.73 -12.55
CA VAL A 71 24.60 7.58 -12.16
C VAL A 71 24.61 7.81 -10.65
N ILE A 72 25.12 8.99 -10.26
CA ILE A 72 25.22 9.41 -8.85
C ILE A 72 23.90 10.03 -8.40
N GLY A 73 23.34 9.53 -7.29
CA GLY A 73 22.10 10.06 -6.72
C GLY A 73 20.88 9.59 -7.50
N GLN A 74 20.66 8.27 -7.49
CA GLN A 74 19.54 7.62 -8.15
C GLN A 74 18.21 8.29 -7.76
N PRO A 75 17.40 8.77 -8.73
CA PRO A 75 16.07 9.27 -8.46
C PRO A 75 15.21 8.15 -7.86
N THR A 76 14.23 8.53 -7.06
CA THR A 76 13.20 7.60 -6.60
C THR A 76 12.34 7.15 -7.78
N GLU A 77 11.74 5.96 -7.67
CA GLU A 77 10.83 5.46 -8.71
C GLU A 77 9.65 6.39 -8.98
N THR A 78 9.15 7.07 -7.93
CA THR A 78 8.14 8.12 -8.08
C THR A 78 8.62 9.30 -8.92
N GLU A 79 9.87 9.74 -8.77
CA GLU A 79 10.44 10.83 -9.57
C GLU A 79 10.58 10.40 -11.04
N VAL A 80 11.02 9.18 -11.31
CA VAL A 80 11.11 8.62 -12.66
C VAL A 80 9.73 8.51 -13.30
N ALA A 81 8.76 7.87 -12.63
CA ALA A 81 7.41 7.69 -13.15
C ALA A 81 6.73 9.02 -13.47
N ARG A 82 6.88 10.04 -12.62
CA ARG A 82 6.35 11.39 -12.86
C ARG A 82 7.01 12.07 -14.06
N ALA A 83 8.34 12.00 -14.17
CA ALA A 83 9.06 12.61 -15.28
C ALA A 83 8.66 11.96 -16.62
N VAL A 84 8.49 10.64 -16.64
CA VAL A 84 8.00 9.92 -17.83
C VAL A 84 6.54 10.30 -18.13
N ALA A 85 5.67 10.35 -17.12
CA ALA A 85 4.27 10.72 -17.30
C ALA A 85 4.12 12.14 -17.88
N ASP A 86 4.89 13.10 -17.37
CA ASP A 86 4.91 14.48 -17.83
C ASP A 86 5.43 14.59 -19.27
N ALA A 87 6.50 13.86 -19.61
CA ALA A 87 7.11 13.92 -20.93
C ALA A 87 6.23 13.29 -22.01
N LEU A 88 5.54 12.19 -21.69
CA LEU A 88 4.69 11.48 -22.65
C LEU A 88 3.24 11.98 -22.64
N GLY A 89 2.84 12.76 -21.63
CA GLY A 89 1.46 13.20 -21.47
C GLY A 89 0.51 12.02 -21.21
N ARG A 90 0.98 10.97 -20.53
CA ARG A 90 0.25 9.74 -20.21
C ARG A 90 0.49 9.30 -18.78
N SER A 91 -0.49 8.64 -18.19
CA SER A 91 -0.34 8.02 -16.89
C SER A 91 0.64 6.86 -16.91
N VAL A 92 1.50 6.83 -15.90
CA VAL A 92 2.52 5.80 -15.68
C VAL A 92 2.26 5.14 -14.33
N LEU A 93 2.09 3.83 -14.32
CA LEU A 93 2.05 3.05 -13.08
C LEU A 93 3.43 2.54 -12.72
N PHE A 94 3.66 2.36 -11.42
CA PHE A 94 4.86 1.74 -10.88
C PHE A 94 4.52 0.97 -9.59
N PRO A 95 5.24 -0.10 -9.25
CA PRO A 95 4.96 -0.89 -8.06
C PRO A 95 4.93 -0.03 -6.80
N ALA A 96 3.95 -0.25 -5.93
CA ALA A 96 3.96 0.36 -4.62
C ALA A 96 4.70 -0.54 -3.65
N GLU A 97 6.01 -0.77 -3.81
CA GLU A 97 6.71 -1.61 -2.84
C GLU A 97 6.64 -1.04 -1.41
N PRO A 98 6.47 -1.87 -0.37
CA PRO A 98 6.39 -3.34 -0.36
C PRO A 98 4.94 -3.89 -0.33
N PHE A 99 3.96 -3.17 -0.89
CA PHE A 99 2.54 -3.56 -0.93
C PHE A 99 2.30 -4.73 -1.91
N PRO A 100 1.12 -5.39 -1.91
CA PRO A 100 0.92 -6.58 -2.73
C PRO A 100 1.04 -6.24 -4.23
N PRO A 101 1.23 -7.25 -5.10
CA PRO A 101 1.34 -7.03 -6.54
C PRO A 101 0.17 -6.25 -7.11
N SER A 102 -1.03 -6.35 -6.54
CA SER A 102 -2.17 -5.59 -7.04
C SER A 102 -2.14 -4.09 -6.70
N ALA A 103 -1.26 -3.65 -5.80
CA ALA A 103 -1.18 -2.27 -5.33
C ALA A 103 -0.08 -1.52 -6.08
N TYR A 104 -0.49 -0.67 -7.00
CA TYR A 104 0.39 0.22 -7.76
C TYR A 104 0.21 1.67 -7.32
N TRP A 105 1.24 2.46 -7.59
CA TRP A 105 1.10 3.91 -7.72
C TRP A 105 0.86 4.27 -9.18
N LEU A 106 0.17 5.37 -9.41
CA LEU A 106 -0.10 5.93 -10.73
C LEU A 106 0.25 7.42 -10.72
N ALA A 107 1.23 7.80 -11.54
CA ALA A 107 1.60 9.18 -11.78
C ALA A 107 0.78 9.74 -12.96
N ALA A 108 -0.03 10.77 -12.70
CA ALA A 108 -0.75 11.48 -13.76
C ALA A 108 0.09 12.64 -14.33
N PRO A 109 0.01 12.94 -15.64
CA PRO A 109 0.73 14.05 -16.25
C PRO A 109 0.36 15.40 -15.62
N GLY A 110 1.36 16.12 -15.10
CA GLY A 110 1.21 17.39 -14.38
C GLY A 110 0.38 17.29 -13.09
N GLY A 111 0.07 16.08 -12.65
CA GLY A 111 -0.92 15.79 -11.62
C GLY A 111 -0.33 15.16 -10.35
N PRO A 112 -1.21 14.74 -9.43
CA PRO A 112 -0.80 13.98 -8.26
C PRO A 112 -0.41 12.54 -8.64
N THR A 113 0.34 11.91 -7.75
CA THR A 113 0.50 10.45 -7.73
C THR A 113 -0.61 9.87 -6.85
N VAL A 114 -1.35 8.90 -7.38
CA VAL A 114 -2.51 8.28 -6.72
C VAL A 114 -2.33 6.76 -6.63
N ARG A 115 -3.01 6.10 -5.69
CA ARG A 115 -3.05 4.63 -5.66
C ARG A 115 -3.86 4.10 -6.84
N ALA A 116 -3.44 2.97 -7.39
CA ALA A 116 -4.15 2.22 -8.41
C ALA A 116 -4.16 0.73 -8.06
N ARG A 117 -5.32 0.09 -8.23
CA ARG A 117 -5.44 -1.36 -8.16
C ARG A 117 -5.26 -1.92 -9.56
N LEU A 118 -4.22 -2.72 -9.75
CA LEU A 118 -3.89 -3.36 -11.01
C LEU A 118 -4.04 -4.87 -10.88
N TYR A 119 -4.53 -5.53 -11.91
CA TYR A 119 -4.49 -6.98 -12.04
C TYR A 119 -3.69 -7.36 -13.28
N ASP A 120 -2.81 -8.33 -13.13
CA ASP A 120 -2.18 -9.06 -14.22
C ASP A 120 -2.96 -10.35 -14.50
N GLU A 121 -3.30 -10.55 -15.76
CA GLU A 121 -3.93 -11.77 -16.26
C GLU A 121 -3.00 -12.36 -17.32
N ASP A 122 -2.58 -13.59 -17.10
CA ASP A 122 -1.99 -14.38 -18.18
C ASP A 122 -3.12 -14.76 -19.16
N PRO A 123 -2.96 -14.48 -20.46
CA PRO A 123 -3.97 -14.84 -21.44
C PRO A 123 -4.18 -16.36 -21.44
N ASP A 124 -5.43 -16.79 -21.59
CA ASP A 124 -5.75 -18.21 -21.73
C ASP A 124 -4.91 -18.83 -22.86
N GLU A 125 -4.25 -19.97 -22.61
CA GLU A 125 -3.41 -20.66 -23.61
C GLU A 125 -4.19 -20.95 -24.93
N ASP A 126 -5.51 -21.08 -24.84
CA ASP A 126 -6.42 -21.34 -25.96
C ASP A 126 -6.82 -20.08 -26.76
N SER A 127 -6.54 -18.87 -26.25
CA SER A 127 -6.93 -17.60 -26.90
C SER A 127 -6.04 -17.23 -28.08
N GLY A 128 -4.80 -17.75 -28.13
CA GLY A 128 -3.79 -17.38 -29.11
C GLY A 128 -3.26 -15.95 -28.94
N GLU A 129 -3.57 -15.28 -27.82
CA GLU A 129 -2.97 -14.01 -27.43
C GLU A 129 -1.64 -14.28 -26.70
N GLU A 130 -0.58 -13.59 -27.11
CA GLU A 130 0.73 -13.63 -26.45
C GLU A 130 0.95 -12.31 -25.70
N GLY A 131 1.39 -12.39 -24.45
CA GLY A 131 1.73 -11.23 -23.59
C GLY A 131 0.84 -11.05 -22.37
N THR A 132 1.38 -10.48 -21.30
CA THR A 132 0.64 -10.21 -20.06
C THR A 132 -0.42 -9.14 -20.28
N ARG A 133 -1.63 -9.36 -19.75
CA ARG A 133 -2.72 -8.40 -19.78
C ARG A 133 -2.82 -7.68 -18.43
N TYR A 134 -2.83 -6.36 -18.46
CA TYR A 134 -2.94 -5.52 -17.27
C TYR A 134 -4.27 -4.75 -17.28
N LEU A 135 -5.06 -4.89 -16.21
CA LEU A 135 -6.35 -4.24 -16.03
C LEU A 135 -6.34 -3.31 -14.81
N ILE A 136 -6.68 -2.04 -15.01
CA ILE A 136 -6.78 -1.05 -13.94
C ILE A 136 -8.21 -1.10 -13.38
N ASP A 137 -8.38 -1.76 -12.24
CA ASP A 137 -9.70 -1.94 -11.62
C ASP A 137 -10.22 -0.66 -10.95
N ALA A 138 -9.34 0.06 -10.23
CA ALA A 138 -9.72 1.27 -9.51
C ALA A 138 -8.54 2.21 -9.23
N VAL A 139 -8.84 3.49 -9.04
CA VAL A 139 -7.90 4.53 -8.59
C VAL A 139 -8.42 5.25 -7.35
N ALA A 140 -7.54 5.69 -6.47
CA ALA A 140 -7.95 6.37 -5.23
C ALA A 140 -8.47 7.81 -5.44
N ALA A 141 -8.22 8.41 -6.61
CA ALA A 141 -8.73 9.72 -6.98
C ALA A 141 -8.88 9.82 -8.51
N PRO A 142 -9.71 10.74 -9.04
CA PRO A 142 -9.90 10.89 -10.48
C PRO A 142 -8.59 11.17 -11.23
N VAL A 143 -8.39 10.49 -12.35
CA VAL A 143 -7.22 10.63 -13.23
C VAL A 143 -7.69 11.12 -14.61
N PRO A 144 -7.18 12.27 -15.12
CA PRO A 144 -7.73 12.89 -16.32
C PRO A 144 -7.74 12.03 -17.59
N ASP A 145 -6.72 11.22 -17.82
CA ASP A 145 -6.58 10.36 -19.00
C ASP A 145 -7.17 8.95 -18.81
N LEU A 146 -7.72 8.66 -17.63
CA LEU A 146 -8.45 7.44 -17.30
C LEU A 146 -9.86 7.76 -16.76
N PRO A 147 -10.72 8.45 -17.52
CA PRO A 147 -12.02 8.94 -17.02
C PRO A 147 -13.02 7.82 -16.72
N ASP A 148 -12.84 6.64 -17.32
CA ASP A 148 -13.74 5.51 -17.18
C ASP A 148 -13.33 4.55 -16.04
N VAL A 149 -12.14 4.75 -15.44
CA VAL A 149 -11.68 3.94 -14.31
C VAL A 149 -12.43 4.33 -13.04
N ARG A 150 -12.87 3.31 -12.28
CA ARG A 150 -13.59 3.50 -11.03
C ARG A 150 -12.74 4.23 -10.00
N VAL A 151 -13.32 5.23 -9.34
CA VAL A 151 -12.68 5.91 -8.21
C VAL A 151 -13.14 5.26 -6.90
N GLU A 152 -12.22 4.61 -6.18
CA GLU A 152 -12.50 3.91 -4.94
C GLU A 152 -11.29 3.91 -4.00
N ALA A 153 -11.54 3.96 -2.69
CA ALA A 153 -10.51 3.75 -1.70
C ALA A 153 -10.01 2.29 -1.75
N GLN A 154 -8.73 2.07 -1.43
CA GLN A 154 -8.08 0.75 -1.51
C GLN A 154 -7.71 0.25 -0.10
N PRO A 155 -8.67 -0.26 0.69
CA PRO A 155 -8.44 -0.67 2.08
C PRO A 155 -7.48 -1.85 2.21
N GLU A 156 -7.30 -2.68 1.18
CA GLU A 156 -6.37 -3.82 1.19
C GLU A 156 -4.92 -3.40 1.49
N VAL A 157 -4.49 -2.23 1.02
CA VAL A 157 -3.15 -1.68 1.27
C VAL A 157 -2.88 -1.52 2.77
N ILE A 158 -3.92 -1.18 3.54
CA ILE A 158 -3.86 -1.01 5.00
C ILE A 158 -3.62 -2.36 5.69
N ARG A 159 -4.21 -3.45 5.21
CA ARG A 159 -4.02 -4.78 5.82
C ARG A 159 -2.58 -5.27 5.64
N GLU A 160 -1.94 -4.90 4.54
CA GLU A 160 -0.58 -5.34 4.23
C GLU A 160 0.51 -4.43 4.79
N HIS A 161 0.15 -3.19 5.14
CA HIS A 161 1.07 -2.27 5.81
C HIS A 161 1.46 -2.77 7.21
N ARG A 162 2.65 -3.37 7.33
CA ARG A 162 3.16 -3.89 8.60
C ARG A 162 3.54 -2.77 9.55
N MET A 163 2.99 -2.82 10.76
CA MET A 163 3.45 -1.99 11.87
C MET A 163 4.45 -2.76 12.73
N LEU A 164 5.37 -2.05 13.37
CA LEU A 164 6.23 -2.65 14.38
C LEU A 164 5.42 -2.97 15.64
N THR A 165 5.69 -4.13 16.25
CA THR A 165 4.97 -4.63 17.44
C THR A 165 5.93 -5.04 18.57
N PRO A 166 6.80 -4.13 19.05
CA PRO A 166 7.86 -4.48 20.01
C PRO A 166 7.32 -5.04 21.35
N VAL A 167 6.12 -4.68 21.77
CA VAL A 167 5.50 -5.23 22.99
C VAL A 167 5.09 -6.69 22.77
N ALA A 168 4.49 -7.01 21.63
CA ALA A 168 4.09 -8.37 21.27
C ALA A 168 5.27 -9.26 20.88
N ASP A 169 6.31 -8.69 20.25
CA ASP A 169 7.54 -9.41 19.88
C ASP A 169 8.25 -10.00 21.11
N ALA A 170 8.06 -9.41 22.30
CA ALA A 170 8.57 -9.98 23.55
C ALA A 170 7.95 -11.35 23.93
N PHE A 171 6.88 -11.77 23.24
CA PHE A 171 6.19 -13.05 23.43
C PHE A 171 6.46 -14.07 22.31
N THR A 172 7.26 -13.72 21.29
CA THR A 172 7.73 -14.67 20.27
C THR A 172 8.91 -15.48 20.80
N GLY A 173 8.63 -16.46 21.66
CA GLY A 173 9.64 -17.39 22.20
C GLY A 173 9.80 -18.66 21.35
N GLU A 174 10.78 -19.51 21.71
CA GLU A 174 10.91 -20.83 21.11
C GLU A 174 9.78 -21.75 21.58
N SER A 175 8.97 -22.24 20.63
CA SER A 175 7.90 -23.23 20.83
C SER A 175 6.84 -22.89 21.90
N PRO A 176 6.11 -21.77 21.76
CA PRO A 176 4.98 -21.48 22.63
C PRO A 176 3.87 -22.54 22.46
N SER A 177 3.09 -22.76 23.52
CA SER A 177 1.85 -23.54 23.37
C SER A 177 0.89 -22.83 22.38
N PRO A 178 -0.01 -23.56 21.70
CA PRO A 178 -0.95 -22.96 20.76
C PRO A 178 -1.76 -21.80 21.35
N SER A 179 -2.19 -21.89 22.62
CA SER A 179 -2.94 -20.81 23.29
C SER A 179 -2.08 -19.55 23.51
N VAL A 180 -0.81 -19.72 23.86
CA VAL A 180 0.14 -18.60 24.02
C VAL A 180 0.44 -17.96 22.67
N GLN A 181 0.62 -18.78 21.62
CA GLN A 181 0.81 -18.30 20.26
C GLN A 181 -0.41 -17.48 19.79
N GLN A 182 -1.62 -17.99 19.99
CA GLN A 182 -2.84 -17.30 19.62
C GLN A 182 -3.01 -15.98 20.38
N ALA A 183 -2.73 -15.94 21.69
CA ALA A 183 -2.77 -14.71 22.47
C ALA A 183 -1.70 -13.71 22.01
N GLY A 184 -0.50 -14.18 21.65
CA GLY A 184 0.55 -13.34 21.07
C GLY A 184 0.16 -12.71 19.73
N LEU A 185 -0.50 -13.47 18.85
CA LEU A 185 -1.01 -12.94 17.57
C LEU A 185 -2.10 -11.86 17.79
N LEU A 186 -3.02 -12.09 18.72
CA LEU A 186 -4.05 -11.11 19.08
C LEU A 186 -3.44 -9.85 19.73
N LEU A 187 -2.39 -10.01 20.54
CA LEU A 187 -1.64 -8.90 21.13
C LEU A 187 -0.93 -8.08 20.04
N ALA A 188 -0.25 -8.74 19.09
CA ALA A 188 0.44 -8.08 17.98
C ALA A 188 -0.55 -7.31 17.09
N ALA A 189 -1.71 -7.87 16.78
CA ALA A 189 -2.75 -7.18 16.04
C ALA A 189 -3.27 -5.95 16.80
N TRP A 190 -3.52 -6.06 18.11
CA TRP A 190 -3.93 -4.92 18.94
C TRP A 190 -2.85 -3.83 19.01
N GLU A 191 -1.60 -4.20 19.23
CA GLU A 191 -0.48 -3.27 19.22
C GLU A 191 -0.34 -2.56 17.88
N SER A 192 -0.31 -3.32 16.78
CA SER A 192 -0.22 -2.81 15.41
C SER A 192 -1.26 -1.72 15.14
N PHE A 193 -2.52 -1.98 15.52
CA PHE A 193 -3.60 -1.01 15.41
C PHE A 193 -3.33 0.28 16.21
N THR A 194 -2.91 0.17 17.48
CA THR A 194 -2.61 1.37 18.29
C THR A 194 -1.40 2.16 17.79
N VAL A 195 -0.36 1.48 17.29
CA VAL A 195 0.82 2.13 16.71
C VAL A 195 0.44 2.84 15.41
N ARG A 196 -0.40 2.21 14.58
CA ARG A 196 -0.94 2.81 13.35
C ARG A 196 -1.71 4.08 13.66
N MET A 197 -2.61 4.01 14.63
CA MET A 197 -3.34 5.19 15.12
C MET A 197 -2.39 6.30 15.57
N ALA A 198 -1.43 5.99 16.43
CA ALA A 198 -0.47 6.97 16.97
C ALA A 198 0.45 7.58 15.91
N SER A 199 0.68 6.86 14.81
CA SER A 199 1.53 7.28 13.68
C SER A 199 0.74 7.99 12.57
N GLY A 200 -0.54 8.30 12.79
CA GLY A 200 -1.36 9.05 11.84
C GLY A 200 -1.89 8.21 10.68
N TRP A 201 -2.21 6.94 10.93
CA TRP A 201 -2.90 6.04 9.98
C TRP A 201 -2.12 5.75 8.69
N PRO A 202 -0.84 5.34 8.77
CA PRO A 202 -0.11 4.95 7.58
C PRO A 202 -0.77 3.74 6.88
N PRO A 203 -0.60 3.62 5.54
CA PRO A 203 0.31 4.45 4.73
C PRO A 203 -0.28 5.78 4.26
N ASP A 204 -1.61 5.88 4.13
CA ASP A 204 -2.24 6.97 3.35
C ASP A 204 -3.03 7.96 4.24
N GLY A 205 -2.97 7.84 5.56
CA GLY A 205 -3.59 8.77 6.49
C GLY A 205 -5.08 8.52 6.77
N TRP A 206 -5.61 7.35 6.39
CA TRP A 206 -7.01 6.98 6.58
C TRP A 206 -7.17 5.52 7.05
N TYR A 207 -8.33 5.20 7.62
CA TYR A 207 -8.66 3.86 8.14
C TYR A 207 -10.16 3.56 8.03
N PRO A 208 -10.57 2.43 7.42
CA PRO A 208 -11.97 2.03 7.35
C PRO A 208 -12.61 1.82 8.73
N ALA A 209 -13.87 2.21 8.89
CA ALA A 209 -14.60 2.06 10.15
C ALA A 209 -14.89 0.59 10.49
N ASP A 210 -15.10 -0.26 9.48
CA ASP A 210 -15.26 -1.70 9.63
C ASP A 210 -13.96 -2.35 10.10
N TYR A 211 -12.81 -1.95 9.55
CA TYR A 211 -11.51 -2.42 10.02
C TYR A 211 -11.24 -1.98 11.47
N PHE A 212 -11.61 -0.74 11.81
CA PHE A 212 -11.51 -0.26 13.19
C PHE A 212 -12.33 -1.13 14.14
N ALA A 213 -13.56 -1.51 13.77
CA ALA A 213 -14.38 -2.42 14.56
C ALA A 213 -13.77 -3.83 14.67
N GLU A 214 -13.23 -4.38 13.57
CA GLU A 214 -12.52 -5.68 13.58
C GLU A 214 -11.35 -5.67 14.59
N ASP A 215 -10.60 -4.57 14.68
CA ASP A 215 -9.51 -4.40 15.64
C ASP A 215 -10.01 -4.29 17.09
N LEU A 216 -11.14 -3.62 17.33
CA LEU A 216 -11.77 -3.62 18.66
C LEU A 216 -12.26 -5.02 19.07
N GLU A 217 -12.75 -5.82 18.11
CA GLU A 217 -13.09 -7.22 18.35
C GLU A 217 -11.86 -8.10 18.61
N THR A 218 -10.71 -7.76 18.02
CA THR A 218 -9.42 -8.38 18.38
C THR A 218 -9.11 -8.17 19.86
N ARG A 219 -9.37 -6.97 20.40
CA ARG A 219 -9.21 -6.69 21.83
C ARG A 219 -10.19 -7.46 22.72
N ASP A 220 -11.44 -7.63 22.28
CA ASP A 220 -12.44 -8.50 22.94
C ASP A 220 -11.97 -9.97 22.97
N ARG A 221 -11.41 -10.47 21.86
CA ARG A 221 -10.86 -11.84 21.74
C ARG A 221 -9.63 -12.03 22.61
N LEU A 222 -8.75 -11.03 22.68
CA LEU A 222 -7.55 -11.06 23.51
C LEU A 222 -7.90 -11.21 25.00
N GLY A 223 -8.91 -10.47 25.49
CA GLY A 223 -9.38 -10.60 26.87
C GLY A 223 -9.92 -11.99 27.22
N ARG A 224 -10.57 -12.67 26.25
CA ARG A 224 -11.02 -14.06 26.43
C ARG A 224 -9.86 -15.04 26.41
N ALA A 225 -8.89 -14.86 25.50
CA ALA A 225 -7.73 -15.74 25.40
C ALA A 225 -6.91 -15.80 26.69
N LEU A 226 -6.85 -14.71 27.48
CA LEU A 226 -6.18 -14.67 28.78
C LEU A 226 -6.73 -15.69 29.79
N MET A 227 -8.01 -16.07 29.69
CA MET A 227 -8.67 -17.00 30.62
C MET A 227 -8.16 -18.44 30.47
N ASP A 228 -7.62 -18.77 29.30
CA ASP A 228 -7.14 -20.12 28.96
C ASP A 228 -5.63 -20.30 29.22
N LEU A 229 -4.96 -19.27 29.74
CA LEU A 229 -3.51 -19.27 29.96
C LEU A 229 -3.13 -19.62 31.39
N ALA A 230 -1.91 -20.13 31.55
CA ALA A 230 -1.30 -20.29 32.86
C ALA A 230 -1.22 -18.92 33.58
N PRO A 231 -1.41 -18.86 34.92
CA PRO A 231 -1.49 -17.60 35.65
C PRO A 231 -0.32 -16.65 35.41
N GLU A 232 0.91 -17.15 35.42
CA GLU A 232 2.12 -16.34 35.18
C GLU A 232 2.14 -15.73 33.77
N THR A 233 1.76 -16.51 32.75
CA THR A 233 1.70 -16.03 31.37
C THR A 233 0.56 -15.03 31.18
N SER A 234 -0.58 -15.28 31.82
CA SER A 234 -1.74 -14.39 31.82
C SER A 234 -1.40 -13.04 32.45
N GLU A 235 -0.70 -13.01 33.58
CA GLU A 235 -0.26 -11.78 34.26
C GLU A 235 0.73 -10.97 33.42
N ARG A 236 1.71 -11.64 32.78
CA ARG A 236 2.65 -10.99 31.87
C ARG A 236 1.95 -10.38 30.65
N LEU A 237 1.02 -11.11 30.03
CA LEU A 237 0.24 -10.61 28.90
C LEU A 237 -0.70 -9.49 29.31
N SER A 238 -1.35 -9.57 30.48
CA SER A 238 -2.19 -8.49 31.01
C SER A 238 -1.38 -7.20 31.17
N SER A 239 -0.16 -7.29 31.71
CA SER A 239 0.73 -6.14 31.83
C SER A 239 1.13 -5.54 30.48
N ALA A 240 1.29 -6.37 29.45
CA ALA A 240 1.55 -5.91 28.09
C ALA A 240 0.33 -5.22 27.46
N ILE A 241 -0.86 -5.78 27.68
CA ILE A 241 -2.14 -5.21 27.25
C ILE A 241 -2.36 -3.84 27.89
N ASP A 242 -2.12 -3.68 29.19
CA ASP A 242 -2.30 -2.40 29.89
C ASP A 242 -1.44 -1.28 29.28
N ARG A 243 -0.23 -1.61 28.80
CA ARG A 243 0.64 -0.65 28.10
C ARG A 243 0.07 -0.21 26.76
N ILE A 244 -0.44 -1.16 25.97
CA ILE A 244 -1.04 -0.89 24.67
C ILE A 244 -2.38 -0.14 24.83
N ASP A 245 -3.17 -0.52 25.83
CA ASP A 245 -4.44 0.13 26.18
C ASP A 245 -4.21 1.59 26.61
N GLU A 246 -3.09 1.92 27.25
CA GLU A 246 -2.73 3.31 27.56
C GLU A 246 -2.44 4.10 26.28
N THR A 247 -1.65 3.56 25.35
CA THR A 247 -1.44 4.18 24.02
C THR A 247 -2.77 4.41 23.30
N TYR A 248 -3.67 3.43 23.35
CA TYR A 248 -5.01 3.56 22.77
C TYR A 248 -5.80 4.71 23.42
N ARG A 249 -5.75 4.78 24.76
CA ARG A 249 -6.45 5.80 25.53
C ARG A 249 -5.93 7.21 25.24
N GLU A 250 -4.62 7.38 25.12
CA GLU A 250 -3.97 8.66 24.78
C GLU A 250 -4.33 9.13 23.36
N GLY A 251 -4.44 8.20 22.40
CA GLY A 251 -4.79 8.50 21.01
C GLY A 251 -6.29 8.66 20.74
N THR A 252 -7.16 8.50 21.73
CA THR A 252 -8.62 8.54 21.56
C THR A 252 -9.31 9.45 22.57
N ALA A 253 -10.51 9.92 22.23
CA ALA A 253 -11.41 10.65 23.11
C ALA A 253 -12.65 9.79 23.42
N GLN A 254 -13.23 9.99 24.61
CA GLN A 254 -14.50 9.36 24.95
C GLN A 254 -15.63 9.99 24.11
N ASP A 255 -16.34 9.17 23.35
CA ASP A 255 -17.50 9.58 22.55
C ASP A 255 -18.72 8.68 22.79
N ASN A 256 -18.60 7.72 23.71
CA ASN A 256 -19.61 6.70 24.01
C ASN A 256 -19.98 5.85 22.78
N GLY A 257 -19.02 5.64 21.87
CA GLY A 257 -19.19 4.86 20.65
C GLY A 257 -20.01 5.58 19.58
N ALA A 258 -20.22 6.89 19.72
CA ALA A 258 -21.05 7.66 18.82
C ALA A 258 -20.53 7.66 17.38
N ALA A 259 -19.22 7.89 17.18
CA ALA A 259 -18.60 8.01 15.87
C ALA A 259 -18.61 6.68 15.11
N LEU A 260 -18.25 5.59 15.79
CA LEU A 260 -18.23 4.26 15.18
C LEU A 260 -19.64 3.75 14.87
N ALA A 261 -20.60 3.97 15.76
CA ALA A 261 -22.00 3.61 15.50
C ALA A 261 -22.58 4.35 14.29
N GLU A 262 -22.26 5.63 14.13
CA GLU A 262 -22.66 6.43 12.97
C GLU A 262 -22.02 5.90 11.68
N ALA A 263 -20.69 5.68 11.68
CA ALA A 263 -19.96 5.20 10.51
C ALA A 263 -20.43 3.83 10.01
N LEU A 264 -20.82 2.94 10.93
CA LEU A 264 -21.29 1.59 10.61
C LEU A 264 -22.81 1.47 10.52
N SER A 265 -23.56 2.57 10.68
CA SER A 265 -25.03 2.56 10.73
C SER A 265 -25.60 1.58 11.78
N LEU A 266 -24.93 1.48 12.94
CA LEU A 266 -25.32 0.60 14.04
C LEU A 266 -26.06 1.36 15.16
N PRO A 267 -27.00 0.71 15.88
CA PRO A 267 -27.58 1.29 17.08
C PRO A 267 -26.52 1.51 18.18
N ARG A 268 -26.42 2.73 18.72
CA ARG A 268 -25.46 3.06 19.80
C ARG A 268 -25.53 2.15 21.02
N VAL A 269 -26.72 1.60 21.32
CA VAL A 269 -26.92 0.67 22.43
C VAL A 269 -26.10 -0.62 22.26
N GLU A 270 -25.81 -1.04 21.04
CA GLU A 270 -25.00 -2.24 20.78
C GLU A 270 -23.55 -2.03 21.20
N LEU A 271 -23.01 -0.83 21.01
CA LEU A 271 -21.64 -0.47 21.42
C LEU A 271 -21.55 -0.14 22.92
N ALA A 272 -22.62 0.42 23.50
CA ALA A 272 -22.66 0.78 24.92
C ALA A 272 -22.51 -0.43 25.86
N LEU A 273 -22.84 -1.64 25.40
CA LEU A 273 -22.70 -2.89 26.16
C LEU A 273 -21.32 -3.54 26.03
N ARG A 274 -20.43 -2.98 25.20
CA ARG A 274 -19.09 -3.52 24.94
C ARG A 274 -18.05 -2.93 25.91
N GLY A 275 -16.81 -3.41 25.78
CA GLY A 275 -15.67 -2.91 26.56
C GLY A 275 -15.46 -1.41 26.40
N TRP A 276 -14.79 -0.77 27.37
CA TRP A 276 -14.59 0.68 27.40
C TRP A 276 -13.88 1.22 26.14
N TRP A 277 -13.07 0.40 25.46
CA TRP A 277 -12.41 0.76 24.21
C TRP A 277 -13.40 1.04 23.06
N TRP A 278 -14.56 0.38 23.05
CA TRP A 278 -15.64 0.66 22.08
C TRP A 278 -16.34 2.01 22.29
N GLN A 279 -16.09 2.66 23.42
CA GLN A 279 -16.72 3.92 23.80
C GLN A 279 -15.85 5.14 23.45
N ARG A 280 -14.83 4.92 22.63
CA ARG A 280 -13.81 5.90 22.30
C ARG A 280 -13.58 5.94 20.80
N SER A 281 -13.18 7.12 20.33
CA SER A 281 -12.81 7.32 18.93
C SER A 281 -11.51 8.13 18.83
N PRO A 282 -10.70 7.92 17.79
CA PRO A 282 -9.57 8.78 17.49
C PRO A 282 -10.02 10.19 17.11
N GLN A 283 -9.10 11.16 17.24
CA GLN A 283 -9.32 12.56 16.88
C GLN A 283 -8.09 13.10 16.12
N PRO A 284 -8.20 13.43 14.82
CA PRO A 284 -9.40 13.34 13.97
C PRO A 284 -9.81 11.89 13.66
N LEU A 285 -11.04 11.71 13.14
CA LEU A 285 -11.50 10.39 12.67
C LEU A 285 -10.73 9.98 11.40
N PRO A 286 -10.32 8.71 11.28
CA PRO A 286 -9.51 8.26 10.15
C PRO A 286 -10.33 7.77 8.96
N TRP A 287 -11.61 7.47 9.13
CA TRP A 287 -12.48 7.23 7.99
C TRP A 287 -12.96 8.59 7.46
N PRO A 288 -12.76 8.90 6.16
CA PRO A 288 -13.39 10.05 5.57
C PRO A 288 -14.91 9.93 5.73
N GLU A 289 -15.62 11.07 5.82
CA GLU A 289 -17.07 11.10 5.62
C GLU A 289 -17.34 10.61 4.19
N GLN A 290 -17.39 9.29 4.03
CA GLN A 290 -17.51 8.48 2.82
C GLN A 290 -17.39 9.29 1.53
N LEU A 291 -16.25 9.18 0.84
CA LEU A 291 -16.04 9.61 -0.55
C LEU A 291 -17.38 9.53 -1.33
N ARG A 292 -18.06 10.68 -1.44
CA ARG A 292 -19.37 10.87 -2.09
C ARG A 292 -19.19 11.77 -3.28
#